data_AF-A0AA51RWJ7-F1
#
_entry.id   AF-A0AA51RWJ7-F1
#
_cell.length_a   1.000
_cell.length_b   1.000
_cell.length_c   1.000
_cell.angle_alpha   90.00
_cell.angle_beta   90.00
_cell.angle_gamma   90.00
#
_symmetry.space_group_name_H-M   'P 1'
#
loop_
_entity.id
_entity.type
_entity.pdbx_description
1 polymer ?
#
loop_
_entity_poly.entity_id
_entity_poly.type
_entity_poly.pdbx_seq_one_letter_code
_entity_poly.pdbx_strand_id
1 'polypeptide(L)'
;MESEFSRIDDPLAEYLSCIVEGTGQDDINDLRTHFGEVYQNQSLWRAAINDLDNTDTTTSKNLLCFSTPLEAFIGVVDKLAAQILPLTHLHEQSPKFLRAFSLWTLRTWIQQFSTQRYLYEFQSILEFTARVLRPYDNRSGRSFEQLLETFAEIFEQHIIKTQLEEELLPLQRTLTNAFQSFQQSIRAFEQRVIQFEQQQAHNSSASLTARAIINQVTAGEKVPDWAYRFINEQWHRLFHLSLLKKEDENPIVDDGKLLLQQLVESLKLRTFEDVQSHFSKLIMPLRENIRTMFSSIAIDDNILEHFLNQLESFHIRILEGQETSDNWITIETEAQSNNQLDDEQQRKVAAQCRVGTWFTYRTNQQTYQCRVIERSLALNLVILVNYSGARVEGLKFSEAAEYLASGKFTPLSLHSQLAEKVNEISSYLLTEIQQIKTTLQEKERALTRQKVLERLELSRLERLETKKSKQQAKKRAREAEIKQQRLLAIKEWEETLKTLVSGSTFIAHELDGQIIQFVLRLNKTEKMVFVDKRGVRVGEWLPAQLAEKLVDQKIELLASRQSTEMTMEQIVASQRSKRQESTV
;
A
#
# COMPACT_ATOMS: atom_id res chain seq x y z
N MET A 1 20.79 9.18 24.38
CA MET A 1 19.41 8.94 23.92
C MET A 1 19.47 7.73 23.02
N GLU A 2 18.74 6.67 23.35
CA GLU A 2 18.64 5.51 22.46
C GLU A 2 17.89 5.92 21.18
N SER A 3 18.40 5.48 20.03
CA SER A 3 17.73 5.69 18.75
C SER A 3 16.42 4.92 18.72
N GLU A 4 15.35 5.50 18.16
CA GLU A 4 14.06 4.81 18.02
C GLU A 4 14.17 3.53 17.16
N PHE A 5 15.18 3.45 16.30
CA PHE A 5 15.46 2.27 15.47
C PHE A 5 15.92 1.04 16.28
N SER A 6 16.44 1.22 17.51
CA SER A 6 16.78 0.07 18.36
C SER A 6 15.55 -0.77 18.70
N ARG A 7 14.35 -0.17 18.73
CA ARG A 7 13.08 -0.86 18.98
C ARG A 7 12.60 -1.73 17.81
N ILE A 8 13.09 -1.45 16.60
CA ILE A 8 12.76 -2.25 15.40
C ILE A 8 13.76 -3.40 15.22
N ASP A 9 14.96 -3.32 15.80
CA ASP A 9 16.03 -4.33 15.58
C ASP A 9 15.55 -5.76 15.82
N ASP A 10 14.91 -6.02 16.96
CA ASP A 10 14.42 -7.35 17.32
C ASP A 10 13.28 -7.84 16.40
N PRO A 11 12.18 -7.09 16.18
CA PRO A 11 11.16 -7.47 15.19
C PRO A 11 11.72 -7.64 13.78
N LEU A 12 12.68 -6.82 13.36
CA LEU A 12 13.25 -6.92 12.03
C LEU A 12 14.12 -8.17 11.89
N ALA A 13 14.94 -8.48 12.89
CA ALA A 13 15.74 -9.70 12.91
C ALA A 13 14.83 -10.95 12.87
N GLU A 14 13.78 -10.97 13.69
CA GLU A 14 12.83 -12.08 13.72
C GLU A 14 12.07 -12.24 12.40
N TYR A 15 11.64 -11.14 11.79
CA TYR A 15 10.99 -11.13 10.48
C TYR A 15 11.88 -11.71 9.38
N LEU A 16 13.14 -11.26 9.33
CA LEU A 16 14.10 -11.75 8.34
C LEU A 16 14.44 -13.22 8.57
N SER A 17 14.58 -13.67 9.81
CA SER A 17 14.77 -15.09 10.15
C SER A 17 13.60 -15.95 9.68
N CYS A 18 12.35 -15.50 9.89
CA CYS A 18 11.16 -16.23 9.41
C CYS A 18 11.13 -16.35 7.88
N ILE A 19 11.65 -15.35 7.15
CA ILE A 19 11.74 -15.39 5.69
C ILE A 19 12.82 -16.36 5.22
N VAL A 20 13.98 -16.39 5.88
CA VAL A 20 15.05 -17.36 5.58
C VAL A 20 14.51 -18.79 5.78
N GLU A 21 13.85 -19.05 6.92
CA GLU A 21 13.21 -20.34 7.20
C GLU A 21 12.14 -20.71 6.16
N GLY A 22 11.32 -19.73 5.74
CA GLY A 22 10.28 -19.95 4.75
C GLY A 22 10.77 -20.19 3.32
N THR A 23 11.97 -19.73 3.00
CA THR A 23 12.56 -19.86 1.66
C THR A 23 13.50 -21.07 1.53
N GLY A 24 13.88 -21.69 2.65
CA GLY A 24 14.77 -22.86 2.67
C GLY A 24 16.22 -22.54 2.31
N GLN A 25 16.65 -21.29 2.52
CA GLN A 25 18.04 -20.88 2.34
C GLN A 25 18.86 -21.26 3.58
N ASP A 26 19.19 -22.55 3.69
CA ASP A 26 19.94 -23.11 4.84
C ASP A 26 21.39 -22.57 4.95
N ASP A 27 21.90 -21.89 3.92
CA ASP A 27 23.28 -21.39 3.87
C ASP A 27 23.51 -20.13 4.74
N ILE A 28 22.45 -19.42 5.14
CA ILE A 28 22.55 -18.18 5.92
C ILE A 28 22.41 -18.48 7.41
N ASN A 29 23.51 -18.93 8.04
CA ASN A 29 23.54 -19.25 9.47
C ASN A 29 23.47 -17.99 10.38
N ASP A 30 23.95 -16.84 9.91
CA ASP A 30 23.88 -15.58 10.64
C ASP A 30 23.54 -14.42 9.68
N LEU A 31 22.32 -13.90 9.83
CA LEU A 31 21.83 -12.77 9.06
C LEU A 31 22.70 -11.52 9.22
N ARG A 32 23.22 -11.25 10.42
CA ARG A 32 23.99 -10.02 10.66
C ARG A 32 25.34 -10.08 9.95
N THR A 33 25.99 -11.25 9.96
CA THR A 33 27.21 -11.49 9.18
C THR A 33 26.94 -11.34 7.68
N HIS A 34 25.86 -11.94 7.15
CA HIS A 34 25.46 -11.80 5.75
C HIS A 34 25.23 -10.34 5.34
N PHE A 35 24.50 -9.57 6.15
CA PHE A 35 24.30 -8.14 5.92
C PHE A 35 25.60 -7.32 6.05
N GLY A 36 26.54 -7.77 6.89
CA GLY A 36 27.89 -7.22 6.95
C GLY A 36 28.66 -7.41 5.64
N GLU A 37 28.57 -8.58 5.01
CA GLU A 37 29.17 -8.85 3.69
C GLU A 37 28.51 -8.01 2.58
N VAL A 38 27.18 -7.91 2.59
CA VAL A 38 26.42 -7.02 1.67
C VAL A 38 26.90 -5.58 1.79
N TYR A 39 27.05 -5.08 3.02
CA TYR A 39 27.53 -3.72 3.27
C TYR A 39 28.96 -3.50 2.74
N GLN A 40 29.86 -4.46 2.94
CA GLN A 40 31.26 -4.37 2.49
C GLN A 40 31.42 -4.48 0.96
N ASN A 41 30.43 -5.03 0.26
CA ASN A 41 30.47 -5.23 -1.19
C ASN A 41 30.29 -3.90 -1.96
N GLN A 42 31.38 -3.15 -2.15
CA GLN A 42 31.36 -1.87 -2.85
C GLN A 42 30.91 -1.96 -4.32
N SER A 43 31.17 -3.07 -5.02
CA SER A 43 30.77 -3.21 -6.43
C SER A 43 29.25 -3.32 -6.56
N LEU A 44 28.59 -4.00 -5.62
CA LEU A 44 27.14 -4.08 -5.53
C LEU A 44 26.50 -2.69 -5.36
N TRP A 45 27.01 -1.87 -4.45
CA TRP A 45 26.49 -0.52 -4.25
C TRP A 45 26.77 0.43 -5.42
N ARG A 46 27.94 0.30 -6.06
CA ARG A 46 28.23 1.06 -7.30
C ARG A 46 27.32 0.65 -8.45
N ALA A 47 27.05 -0.65 -8.60
CA ALA A 47 26.10 -1.13 -9.60
C ALA A 47 24.68 -0.61 -9.32
N ALA A 48 24.24 -0.63 -8.06
CA ALA A 48 22.94 -0.08 -7.66
C ALA A 48 22.82 1.43 -7.92
N ILE A 49 23.90 2.20 -7.73
CA ILE A 49 23.95 3.62 -8.09
C ILE A 49 23.90 3.80 -9.61
N ASN A 50 24.66 3.04 -10.38
CA ASN A 50 24.66 3.15 -11.85
C ASN A 50 23.28 2.82 -12.45
N ASP A 51 22.50 1.97 -11.79
CA ASP A 51 21.12 1.69 -12.17
C ASP A 51 20.16 2.85 -11.89
N LEU A 52 20.53 3.84 -11.07
CA LEU A 52 19.69 5.01 -10.78
C LEU A 52 19.32 5.78 -12.05
N ASP A 53 20.22 5.79 -13.04
CA ASP A 53 20.03 6.48 -14.32
C ASP A 53 19.08 5.72 -15.26
N ASN A 54 18.79 4.44 -14.98
CA ASN A 54 17.84 3.64 -15.75
C ASN A 54 16.42 3.90 -15.22
N THR A 55 15.49 4.31 -16.10
CA THR A 55 14.15 4.80 -15.73
C THR A 55 13.19 3.77 -15.10
N ASP A 56 13.57 2.50 -14.96
CA ASP A 56 12.74 1.46 -14.35
C ASP A 56 12.50 1.72 -12.85
N THR A 57 11.24 1.71 -12.42
CA THR A 57 10.72 2.35 -11.19
C THR A 57 10.98 1.64 -9.86
N THR A 58 11.81 0.61 -9.79
CA THR A 58 12.05 -0.14 -8.54
C THR A 58 13.50 -0.03 -8.08
N THR A 59 13.71 -0.06 -6.76
CA THR A 59 14.99 -0.36 -6.13
C THR A 59 15.70 -1.46 -6.92
N SER A 60 16.94 -1.19 -7.35
CA SER A 60 17.65 -1.86 -8.46
C SER A 60 17.42 -3.37 -8.52
N LYS A 61 17.03 -3.89 -9.69
CA LYS A 61 16.92 -5.34 -9.97
C LYS A 61 18.20 -6.09 -9.57
N ASN A 62 19.36 -5.42 -9.61
CA ASN A 62 20.64 -6.01 -9.22
C ASN A 62 20.75 -6.26 -7.71
N LEU A 63 20.08 -5.46 -6.86
CA LEU A 63 20.01 -5.70 -5.41
C LEU A 63 19.07 -6.85 -5.06
N LEU A 64 17.93 -6.94 -5.76
CA LEU A 64 16.93 -8.00 -5.54
C LEU A 64 17.49 -9.39 -5.82
N CYS A 65 18.40 -9.52 -6.79
CA CYS A 65 19.04 -10.80 -7.13
C CYS A 65 20.06 -11.29 -6.10
N PHE A 66 20.46 -10.49 -5.11
CA PHE A 66 21.54 -10.86 -4.20
C PHE A 66 21.10 -11.87 -3.14
N SER A 67 19.96 -11.64 -2.48
CA SER A 67 19.42 -12.57 -1.48
C SER A 67 17.97 -12.20 -1.10
N THR A 68 17.14 -13.20 -0.78
CA THR A 68 15.74 -13.01 -0.36
C THR A 68 15.59 -12.14 0.90
N PRO A 69 16.45 -12.27 1.93
CA PRO A 69 16.40 -11.39 3.09
C PRO A 69 16.66 -9.92 2.75
N LEU A 70 17.53 -9.64 1.77
CA LEU A 70 17.80 -8.28 1.31
C LEU A 70 16.59 -7.69 0.60
N GLU A 71 15.90 -8.46 -0.24
CA GLU A 71 14.64 -8.03 -0.87
C GLU A 71 13.57 -7.68 0.18
N ALA A 72 13.42 -8.52 1.21
CA ALA A 72 12.51 -8.25 2.31
C ALA A 72 12.89 -6.98 3.08
N PHE A 73 14.18 -6.77 3.35
CA PHE A 73 14.69 -5.56 4.01
C PHE A 73 14.43 -4.31 3.16
N ILE A 74 14.67 -4.37 1.85
CA ILE A 74 14.36 -3.30 0.89
C ILE A 74 12.87 -2.94 0.99
N GLY A 75 11.97 -3.92 1.02
CA GLY A 75 10.54 -3.69 1.19
C GLY A 75 10.17 -2.95 2.48
N VAL A 76 10.90 -3.19 3.58
CA VAL A 76 10.72 -2.46 4.85
C VAL A 76 11.21 -1.01 4.73
N VAL A 77 12.38 -0.80 4.11
CA VAL A 77 12.93 0.54 3.87
C VAL A 77 12.02 1.36 2.96
N ASP A 78 11.51 0.76 1.89
CA ASP A 78 10.60 1.43 0.96
C ASP A 78 9.27 1.79 1.64
N LYS A 79 8.75 0.92 2.52
CA LYS A 79 7.58 1.24 3.36
C LYS A 79 7.86 2.37 4.34
N LEU A 80 9.04 2.40 4.95
CA LEU A 80 9.45 3.49 5.84
C LEU A 80 9.55 4.81 5.08
N ALA A 81 10.25 4.82 3.93
CA ALA A 81 10.34 5.99 3.06
C ALA A 81 8.96 6.47 2.63
N ALA A 82 8.03 5.54 2.34
CA ALA A 82 6.65 5.85 1.99
C ALA A 82 5.82 6.52 3.08
N GLN A 83 6.10 6.21 4.33
CA GLN A 83 5.40 6.81 5.46
C GLN A 83 6.00 8.15 5.87
N ILE A 84 7.30 8.35 5.62
CA ILE A 84 8.02 9.57 6.02
C ILE A 84 7.90 10.66 4.96
N LEU A 85 7.95 10.29 3.68
CA LEU A 85 8.03 11.24 2.56
C LEU A 85 6.71 11.32 1.80
N PRO A 86 6.35 12.50 1.23
CA PRO A 86 5.20 12.64 0.35
C PRO A 86 5.49 12.02 -1.04
N LEU A 87 5.55 10.68 -1.11
CA LEU A 87 6.04 9.96 -2.30
C LEU A 87 5.22 10.21 -3.56
N THR A 88 3.92 10.49 -3.45
CA THR A 88 3.05 10.66 -4.63
C THR A 88 3.56 11.76 -5.56
N HIS A 89 4.06 12.85 -4.99
CA HIS A 89 4.58 13.99 -5.75
C HIS A 89 6.06 13.79 -6.11
N LEU A 90 6.86 13.27 -5.17
CA LEU A 90 8.30 13.09 -5.38
C LEU A 90 8.62 12.04 -6.44
N HIS A 91 7.82 10.99 -6.57
CA HIS A 91 8.06 9.93 -7.55
C HIS A 91 7.90 10.45 -9.00
N GLU A 92 7.00 11.41 -9.24
CA GLU A 92 6.78 11.97 -10.58
C GLU A 92 7.89 12.95 -10.98
N GLN A 93 8.30 13.82 -10.05
CA GLN A 93 9.17 14.95 -10.37
C GLN A 93 10.65 14.73 -10.06
N SER A 94 10.99 13.89 -9.09
CA SER A 94 12.38 13.71 -8.63
C SER A 94 12.69 12.26 -8.25
N PRO A 95 12.54 11.30 -9.20
CA PRO A 95 12.79 9.88 -8.93
C PRO A 95 14.24 9.61 -8.53
N LYS A 96 15.21 10.38 -9.06
CA LYS A 96 16.63 10.27 -8.70
C LYS A 96 16.86 10.46 -7.20
N PHE A 97 16.28 11.52 -6.62
CA PHE A 97 16.39 11.81 -5.19
C PHE A 97 15.80 10.68 -4.34
N LEU A 98 14.59 10.23 -4.67
CA LEU A 98 13.89 9.20 -3.91
C LEU A 98 14.68 7.89 -3.87
N ARG A 99 15.27 7.50 -5.01
CA ARG A 99 16.09 6.30 -5.09
C ARG A 99 17.43 6.47 -4.37
N ALA A 100 18.13 7.59 -4.55
CA ALA A 100 19.38 7.88 -3.84
C ALA A 100 19.16 7.88 -2.32
N PHE A 101 18.06 8.49 -1.85
CA PHE A 101 17.67 8.50 -0.45
C PHE A 101 17.33 7.09 0.07
N SER A 102 16.59 6.30 -0.70
CA SER A 102 16.21 4.93 -0.30
C SER A 102 17.43 4.01 -0.26
N LEU A 103 18.35 4.09 -1.23
CA LEU A 103 19.61 3.35 -1.24
C LEU A 103 20.53 3.76 -0.09
N TRP A 104 20.62 5.07 0.21
CA TRP A 104 21.38 5.57 1.36
C TRP A 104 20.79 5.03 2.66
N THR A 105 19.47 5.15 2.84
CA THR A 105 18.75 4.65 4.02
C THR A 105 18.97 3.16 4.20
N LEU A 106 18.82 2.38 3.12
CA LEU A 106 19.05 0.94 3.09
C LEU A 106 20.47 0.60 3.53
N ARG A 107 21.49 1.19 2.89
CA ARG A 107 22.88 0.88 3.19
C ARG A 107 23.26 1.23 4.62
N THR A 108 22.88 2.42 5.08
CA THR A 108 23.21 2.88 6.44
C THR A 108 22.46 2.07 7.49
N TRP A 109 21.21 1.67 7.24
CA TRP A 109 20.47 0.82 8.17
C TRP A 109 21.03 -0.61 8.21
N ILE A 110 21.39 -1.19 7.06
CA ILE A 110 22.08 -2.50 7.01
C ILE A 110 23.36 -2.47 7.84
N GLN A 111 24.16 -1.41 7.73
CA GLN A 111 25.36 -1.26 8.53
C GLN A 111 25.03 -1.31 10.03
N GLN A 112 24.08 -0.50 10.50
CA GLN A 112 23.69 -0.45 11.91
C GLN A 112 23.09 -1.77 12.40
N PHE A 113 22.29 -2.43 11.56
CA PHE A 113 21.74 -3.75 11.84
C PHE A 113 22.84 -4.80 11.97
N SER A 114 23.86 -4.77 11.12
CA SER A 114 25.00 -5.70 11.20
C SER A 114 25.85 -5.47 12.46
N THR A 115 26.04 -4.21 12.88
CA THR A 115 26.89 -3.86 14.04
C THR A 115 26.14 -3.76 15.37
N GLN A 116 24.81 -3.84 15.37
CA GLN A 116 23.94 -3.57 16.52
C GLN A 116 24.13 -2.16 17.12
N ARG A 117 24.63 -1.21 16.34
CA ARG A 117 24.91 0.16 16.78
C ARG A 117 24.02 1.15 16.05
N TYR A 118 22.97 1.59 16.73
CA TYR A 118 22.03 2.56 16.20
C TYR A 118 22.45 3.99 16.53
N LEU A 119 23.04 4.68 15.56
CA LEU A 119 23.52 6.05 15.70
C LEU A 119 22.35 7.03 15.65
N TYR A 120 22.34 8.00 16.57
CA TYR A 120 21.30 9.05 16.62
C TYR A 120 21.36 9.96 15.38
N GLU A 121 22.54 10.13 14.80
CA GLU A 121 22.79 10.94 13.62
C GLU A 121 21.97 10.44 12.42
N PHE A 122 21.84 9.12 12.26
CA PHE A 122 21.03 8.52 11.20
C PHE A 122 19.56 8.90 11.34
N GLN A 123 19.00 8.74 12.55
CA GLN A 123 17.65 9.22 12.85
C GLN A 123 17.53 10.72 12.58
N SER A 124 18.50 11.53 13.02
CA SER A 124 18.45 12.98 12.84
C SER A 124 18.44 13.40 11.37
N ILE A 125 19.14 12.67 10.48
CA ILE A 125 19.14 12.95 9.04
C ILE A 125 17.80 12.58 8.42
N LEU A 126 17.22 11.43 8.78
CA LEU A 126 15.87 11.06 8.33
C LEU A 126 14.83 12.09 8.78
N GLU A 127 14.86 12.52 10.04
CA GLU A 127 13.95 13.55 10.55
C GLU A 127 14.15 14.90 9.89
N PHE A 128 15.40 15.28 9.62
CA PHE A 128 15.72 16.51 8.91
C PHE A 128 15.17 16.47 7.49
N THR A 129 15.48 15.42 6.73
CA THR A 129 15.02 15.24 5.35
C THR A 129 13.51 15.18 5.28
N ALA A 130 12.86 14.43 6.18
CA ALA A 130 11.41 14.37 6.31
C ALA A 130 10.80 15.75 6.54
N ARG A 131 11.36 16.52 7.48
CA ARG A 131 10.88 17.87 7.84
C ARG A 131 11.03 18.87 6.70
N VAL A 132 12.15 18.80 5.98
CA VAL A 132 12.42 19.64 4.80
C VAL A 132 11.45 19.30 3.67
N LEU A 133 11.12 18.02 3.47
CA LEU A 133 10.29 17.56 2.36
C LEU A 133 8.79 17.53 2.64
N ARG A 134 8.38 17.57 3.90
CA ARG A 134 6.96 17.55 4.28
C ARG A 134 6.09 18.61 3.57
N PRO A 135 6.56 19.85 3.35
CA PRO A 135 5.81 20.87 2.63
C PRO A 135 5.94 20.77 1.11
N TYR A 136 6.53 19.71 0.57
CA TYR A 136 6.71 19.57 -0.86
C TYR A 136 5.38 19.33 -1.58
N ASP A 137 5.22 19.98 -2.72
CA ASP A 137 4.12 19.81 -3.66
C ASP A 137 4.62 19.96 -5.10
N ASN A 138 3.77 19.61 -6.07
CA ASN A 138 4.09 19.70 -7.51
C ASN A 138 4.41 21.14 -7.99
N ARG A 139 4.30 22.15 -7.10
CA ARG A 139 4.49 23.58 -7.39
C ARG A 139 5.59 24.20 -6.55
N SER A 140 6.43 23.38 -5.91
CA SER A 140 7.53 23.85 -5.07
C SER A 140 8.61 24.57 -5.88
N GLY A 141 8.65 24.37 -7.22
CA GLY A 141 9.41 25.18 -8.16
C GLY A 141 10.85 24.68 -8.38
N ARG A 142 11.47 25.16 -9.46
CA ARG A 142 12.80 24.71 -9.93
C ARG A 142 13.92 24.84 -8.91
N SER A 143 13.89 25.89 -8.08
CA SER A 143 14.92 26.07 -7.06
C SER A 143 14.89 24.94 -6.03
N PHE A 144 13.70 24.41 -5.71
CA PHE A 144 13.57 23.28 -4.80
C PHE A 144 13.96 21.97 -5.47
N GLU A 145 13.62 21.79 -6.75
CA GLU A 145 14.10 20.63 -7.54
C GLU A 145 15.64 20.58 -7.56
N GLN A 146 16.32 21.72 -7.73
CA GLN A 146 17.79 21.81 -7.64
C GLN A 146 18.32 21.42 -6.26
N LEU A 147 17.59 21.73 -5.17
CA LEU A 147 17.95 21.28 -3.84
C LEU A 147 17.82 19.75 -3.73
N LEU A 148 16.77 19.15 -4.29
CA LEU A 148 16.59 17.70 -4.32
C LEU A 148 17.69 17.01 -5.12
N GLU A 149 18.09 17.56 -6.26
CA GLU A 149 19.22 17.09 -7.05
C GLU A 149 20.52 17.16 -6.23
N THR A 150 20.76 18.27 -5.55
CA THR A 150 21.93 18.44 -4.68
C THR A 150 21.91 17.42 -3.54
N PHE A 151 20.75 17.18 -2.91
CA PHE A 151 20.62 16.15 -1.87
C PHE A 151 20.87 14.75 -2.42
N ALA A 152 20.36 14.44 -3.61
CA ALA A 152 20.60 13.16 -4.27
C ALA A 152 22.11 12.93 -4.50
N GLU A 153 22.81 13.93 -5.03
CA GLU A 153 24.26 13.87 -5.24
C GLU A 153 25.04 13.70 -3.93
N ILE A 154 24.62 14.38 -2.85
CA ILE A 154 25.22 14.23 -1.53
C ILE A 154 25.05 12.79 -1.01
N PHE A 155 23.86 12.21 -1.16
CA PHE A 155 23.60 10.82 -0.77
C PHE A 155 24.39 9.83 -1.62
N GLU A 156 24.42 9.99 -2.95
CA GLU A 156 25.20 9.16 -3.87
C GLU A 156 26.70 9.18 -3.52
N GLN A 157 27.26 10.37 -3.29
CA GLN A 157 28.65 10.52 -2.89
C GLN A 157 28.93 9.84 -1.55
N HIS A 158 28.00 9.93 -0.60
CA HIS A 158 28.17 9.26 0.69
C HIS A 158 28.18 7.73 0.49
N ILE A 159 27.20 7.17 -0.25
CA ILE A 159 27.18 5.74 -0.57
C ILE A 159 28.52 5.31 -1.21
N ILE A 160 29.11 6.07 -2.13
CA ILE A 160 30.39 5.67 -2.75
C ILE A 160 31.58 5.74 -1.78
N LYS A 161 31.64 6.79 -0.94
CA LYS A 161 32.81 7.13 -0.13
C LYS A 161 32.95 6.31 1.15
N THR A 162 31.85 5.85 1.76
CA THR A 162 31.91 5.38 3.16
C THR A 162 32.79 4.14 3.36
N GLN A 163 33.90 4.36 4.08
CA GLN A 163 34.57 3.41 4.96
C GLN A 163 34.60 4.07 6.36
N LEU A 164 33.73 3.61 7.30
CA LEU A 164 33.63 3.91 8.75
C LEU A 164 32.36 4.65 9.24
N GLU A 165 31.97 4.33 10.49
CA GLU A 165 30.82 4.86 11.26
C GLU A 165 30.91 6.38 11.57
N GLU A 166 32.06 7.03 11.36
CA GLU A 166 32.32 8.43 11.77
C GLU A 166 31.83 9.51 10.76
N GLU A 167 31.27 9.11 9.61
CA GLU A 167 30.96 10.03 8.50
C GLU A 167 29.53 10.60 8.45
N LEU A 168 28.62 10.19 9.34
CA LEU A 168 27.23 10.69 9.34
C LEU A 168 27.12 12.16 9.78
N LEU A 169 27.96 12.60 10.72
CA LEU A 169 27.95 14.00 11.18
C LEU A 169 28.39 14.99 10.08
N PRO A 170 29.47 14.74 9.32
CA PRO A 170 29.78 15.50 8.10
C PRO A 170 28.63 15.53 7.09
N LEU A 171 27.96 14.40 6.86
CA LEU A 171 26.80 14.33 5.95
C LEU A 171 25.67 15.25 6.41
N GLN A 172 25.28 15.18 7.68
CA GLN A 172 24.26 16.05 8.27
C GLN A 172 24.61 17.53 8.10
N ARG A 173 25.87 17.91 8.33
CA ARG A 173 26.35 19.29 8.12
C ARG A 173 26.25 19.71 6.67
N THR A 174 26.65 18.86 5.73
CA THR A 174 26.57 19.16 4.29
C THR A 174 25.12 19.36 3.83
N LEU A 175 24.20 18.49 4.24
CA LEU A 175 22.76 18.63 3.95
C LEU A 175 22.18 19.91 4.57
N THR A 176 22.53 20.21 5.81
CA THR A 176 22.10 21.43 6.49
C THR A 176 22.61 22.68 5.78
N ASN A 177 23.88 22.69 5.38
CA ASN A 177 24.49 23.81 4.65
C ASN A 177 23.84 23.99 3.26
N ALA A 178 23.57 22.91 2.53
CA ALA A 178 22.87 22.98 1.26
C ALA A 178 21.46 23.58 1.42
N PHE A 179 20.73 23.17 2.45
CA PHE A 179 19.42 23.74 2.77
C PHE A 179 19.50 25.22 3.20
N GLN A 180 20.50 25.61 4.00
CA GLN A 180 20.70 27.00 4.39
C GLN A 180 21.02 27.89 3.19
N SER A 181 21.87 27.44 2.28
CA SER A 181 22.17 28.14 1.02
C SER A 181 20.92 28.31 0.16
N PHE A 182 20.08 27.28 0.08
CA PHE A 182 18.78 27.34 -0.57
C PHE A 182 17.83 28.36 0.08
N GLN A 183 17.73 28.37 1.42
CA GLN A 183 16.93 29.37 2.12
C GLN A 183 17.44 30.80 1.87
N GLN A 184 18.77 30.99 1.81
CA GLN A 184 19.36 32.29 1.52
C GLN A 184 19.07 32.76 0.10
N SER A 185 19.09 31.86 -0.90
CA SER A 185 18.81 32.22 -2.29
C SER A 185 17.36 32.68 -2.49
N ILE A 186 16.42 32.10 -1.75
CA ILE A 186 15.00 32.44 -1.85
C ILE A 186 14.62 33.71 -1.11
N ARG A 187 15.36 34.10 -0.05
CA ARG A 187 15.07 35.34 0.71
C ARG A 187 14.96 36.58 -0.17
N ALA A 188 15.82 36.71 -1.20
CA ALA A 188 15.79 37.85 -2.11
C ALA A 188 14.53 37.88 -2.98
N PHE A 189 13.92 36.71 -3.25
CA PHE A 189 12.66 36.61 -3.95
C PHE A 189 11.47 36.89 -3.02
N GLU A 190 11.50 36.35 -1.82
CA GLU A 190 10.49 36.61 -0.78
C GLU A 190 10.40 38.09 -0.43
N GLN A 191 11.54 38.78 -0.28
CA GLN A 191 11.56 40.23 -0.03
C GLN A 191 10.89 41.03 -1.15
N ARG A 192 11.05 40.61 -2.41
CA ARG A 192 10.38 41.26 -3.55
C ARG A 192 8.87 41.02 -3.53
N VAL A 193 8.44 39.81 -3.20
CA VAL A 193 7.00 39.50 -3.02
C VAL A 193 6.42 40.32 -1.88
N ILE A 194 7.11 40.42 -0.74
CA ILE A 194 6.67 41.23 0.41
C ILE A 194 6.50 42.70 0.00
N GLN A 195 7.51 43.28 -0.66
CA GLN A 195 7.45 44.69 -1.09
C GLN A 195 6.30 44.93 -2.06
N PHE A 196 6.11 44.05 -3.04
CA PHE A 196 5.03 44.15 -4.01
C PHE A 196 3.65 44.09 -3.34
N GLU A 197 3.41 43.10 -2.48
CA GLU A 197 2.13 42.94 -1.78
C GLU A 197 1.86 44.08 -0.80
N GLN A 198 2.88 44.55 -0.06
CA GLN A 198 2.74 45.69 0.83
C GLN A 198 2.39 46.97 0.05
N GLN A 199 3.02 47.18 -1.10
CA GLN A 199 2.70 48.33 -1.96
C GLN A 199 1.28 48.23 -2.53
N GLN A 200 0.85 47.04 -2.96
CA GLN A 200 -0.51 46.80 -3.44
C GLN A 200 -1.57 47.01 -2.34
N ALA A 201 -1.30 46.49 -1.13
CA ALA A 201 -2.19 46.66 0.02
C ALA A 201 -2.26 48.13 0.47
N HIS A 202 -1.12 48.83 0.50
CA HIS A 202 -1.07 50.25 0.83
C HIS A 202 -1.84 51.09 -0.20
N ASN A 203 -1.68 50.79 -1.49
CA ASN A 203 -2.43 51.46 -2.57
C ASN A 203 -3.95 51.22 -2.45
N SER A 204 -4.35 49.99 -2.15
CA SER A 204 -5.76 49.64 -1.95
C SER A 204 -6.35 50.32 -0.71
N SER A 205 -5.61 50.33 0.40
CA SER A 205 -6.01 51.00 1.64
C SER A 205 -6.12 52.52 1.48
N ALA A 206 -5.16 53.15 0.81
CA ALA A 206 -5.20 54.58 0.47
C ALA A 206 -6.43 54.90 -0.40
N SER A 207 -6.75 54.04 -1.38
CA SER A 207 -7.90 54.24 -2.27
C SER A 207 -9.24 54.12 -1.53
N LEU A 208 -9.37 53.13 -0.63
CA LEU A 208 -10.55 52.95 0.21
C LEU A 208 -10.72 54.11 1.19
N THR A 209 -9.65 54.55 1.83
CA THR A 209 -9.65 55.70 2.74
C THR A 209 -10.01 56.99 2.00
N ALA A 210 -9.47 57.21 0.79
CA ALA A 210 -9.84 58.34 -0.06
C ALA A 210 -11.35 58.35 -0.38
N ARG A 211 -11.92 57.19 -0.75
CA ARG A 211 -13.38 57.07 -0.97
C ARG A 211 -14.18 57.30 0.30
N ALA A 212 -13.74 56.75 1.43
CA ALA A 212 -14.42 56.94 2.71
C ALA A 212 -14.45 58.42 3.11
N ILE A 213 -13.36 59.16 2.89
CA ILE A 213 -13.30 60.61 3.13
C ILE A 213 -14.31 61.34 2.23
N ILE A 214 -14.33 61.05 0.93
CA ILE A 214 -15.28 61.67 0.00
C ILE A 214 -16.72 61.38 0.43
N ASN A 215 -17.04 60.11 0.67
CA ASN A 215 -18.37 59.68 1.08
C ASN A 215 -18.78 60.29 2.41
N GLN A 216 -17.85 60.46 3.37
CA GLN A 216 -18.15 61.11 4.65
C GLN A 216 -18.55 62.57 4.47
N VAL A 217 -17.90 63.28 3.55
CA VAL A 217 -18.19 64.70 3.27
C VAL A 217 -19.46 64.86 2.43
N THR A 218 -19.74 63.92 1.53
CA THR A 218 -20.83 64.03 0.55
C THR A 218 -22.08 63.20 0.91
N ALA A 219 -22.06 62.44 2.01
CA ALA A 219 -23.15 61.55 2.40
C ALA A 219 -24.48 62.28 2.57
N GLY A 220 -25.51 61.78 1.89
CA GLY A 220 -26.88 62.33 1.99
C GLY A 220 -27.09 63.63 1.22
N GLU A 221 -26.05 64.14 0.55
CA GLU A 221 -26.12 65.36 -0.23
C GLU A 221 -26.52 65.08 -1.68
N LYS A 222 -27.21 66.06 -2.28
CA LYS A 222 -27.54 66.05 -3.70
C LYS A 222 -26.59 66.98 -4.42
N VAL A 223 -25.89 66.46 -5.42
CA VAL A 223 -24.98 67.25 -6.26
C VAL A 223 -25.29 67.05 -7.75
N PRO A 224 -25.01 68.04 -8.62
CA PRO A 224 -25.11 67.85 -10.07
C PRO A 224 -24.18 66.74 -10.57
N ASP A 225 -24.58 65.98 -11.59
CA ASP A 225 -23.80 64.87 -12.17
C ASP A 225 -22.38 65.28 -12.59
N TRP A 226 -22.21 66.47 -13.17
CA TRP A 226 -20.89 66.98 -13.56
C TRP A 226 -19.97 67.20 -12.35
N ALA A 227 -20.52 67.70 -11.23
CA ALA A 227 -19.77 67.90 -10.00
C ALA A 227 -19.48 66.57 -9.30
N TYR A 228 -20.43 65.64 -9.31
CA TYR A 228 -20.23 64.29 -8.80
C TYR A 228 -19.07 63.57 -9.49
N ARG A 229 -19.01 63.59 -10.83
CA ARG A 229 -17.92 62.98 -11.60
C ARG A 229 -16.57 63.61 -11.23
N PHE A 230 -16.51 64.94 -11.17
CA PHE A 230 -15.28 65.63 -10.79
C PHE A 230 -14.82 65.28 -9.37
N ILE A 231 -15.74 65.26 -8.39
CA ILE A 231 -15.44 64.87 -7.00
C ILE A 231 -14.95 63.42 -6.96
N ASN A 232 -15.68 62.50 -7.59
CA ASN A 232 -15.34 61.07 -7.52
C ASN A 232 -14.06 60.70 -8.27
N GLU A 233 -13.68 61.45 -9.31
CA GLU A 233 -12.47 61.17 -10.09
C GLU A 233 -11.26 61.98 -9.60
N GLN A 234 -11.39 63.31 -9.51
CA GLN A 234 -10.28 64.21 -9.26
C GLN A 234 -9.99 64.36 -7.77
N TRP A 235 -11.01 64.48 -6.90
CA TRP A 235 -10.76 64.45 -5.46
C TRP A 235 -10.34 63.08 -4.96
N HIS A 236 -10.86 61.99 -5.55
CA HIS A 236 -10.36 60.65 -5.23
C HIS A 236 -8.87 60.55 -5.56
N ARG A 237 -8.46 60.98 -6.76
CA ARG A 237 -7.06 61.00 -7.15
C ARG A 237 -6.21 61.88 -6.24
N LEU A 238 -6.70 63.05 -5.82
CA LEU A 238 -5.99 63.92 -4.89
C LEU A 238 -5.73 63.22 -3.56
N PHE A 239 -6.80 62.77 -2.89
CA PHE A 239 -6.70 62.10 -1.60
C PHE A 239 -5.90 60.80 -1.69
N HIS A 240 -6.05 60.05 -2.77
CA HIS A 240 -5.30 58.81 -3.00
C HIS A 240 -3.80 59.05 -3.10
N LEU A 241 -3.37 60.03 -3.91
CA LEU A 241 -1.96 60.36 -4.08
C LEU A 241 -1.34 60.97 -2.82
N SER A 242 -2.09 61.79 -2.07
CA SER A 242 -1.61 62.33 -0.80
C SER A 242 -1.46 61.23 0.25
N LEU A 243 -2.42 60.30 0.35
CA LEU A 243 -2.35 59.18 1.31
C LEU A 243 -1.23 58.17 0.98
N LEU A 244 -0.78 58.11 -0.28
CA LEU A 244 0.39 57.33 -0.69
C LEU A 244 1.73 57.99 -0.32
N LYS A 245 1.76 59.30 -0.15
CA LYS A 245 2.93 60.02 0.36
C LYS A 245 2.93 59.83 1.88
N LYS A 246 3.91 59.06 2.39
CA LYS A 246 4.08 58.71 3.80
C LYS A 246 4.49 59.92 4.66
N GLU A 247 3.64 60.93 4.72
CA GLU A 247 3.75 62.03 5.67
C GLU A 247 2.69 61.80 6.75
N ASP A 248 3.14 61.61 7.99
CA ASP A 248 2.28 61.24 9.14
C ASP A 248 1.21 62.30 9.45
N GLU A 249 1.39 63.52 8.92
CA GLU A 249 0.39 64.57 8.86
C GLU A 249 0.29 65.01 7.39
N ASN A 250 -0.86 64.77 6.76
CA ASN A 250 -1.14 65.22 5.40
C ASN A 250 -2.03 66.46 5.47
N PRO A 251 -1.48 67.68 5.66
CA PRO A 251 -2.27 68.92 5.68
C PRO A 251 -3.09 69.07 4.40
N ILE A 252 -2.59 68.54 3.28
CA ILE A 252 -3.28 68.49 1.99
C ILE A 252 -4.62 67.72 2.07
N VAL A 253 -4.69 66.64 2.86
CA VAL A 253 -5.92 65.85 3.01
C VAL A 253 -6.94 66.63 3.83
N ASP A 254 -6.52 67.32 4.89
CA ASP A 254 -7.43 68.08 5.74
C ASP A 254 -7.89 69.38 5.08
N ASP A 255 -7.00 70.10 4.42
CA ASP A 255 -7.33 71.24 3.56
C ASP A 255 -8.28 70.79 2.44
N GLY A 256 -8.00 69.64 1.81
CA GLY A 256 -8.84 69.09 0.75
C GLY A 256 -10.24 68.69 1.22
N LYS A 257 -10.38 68.14 2.44
CA LYS A 257 -11.68 67.88 3.07
C LYS A 257 -12.46 69.18 3.26
N LEU A 258 -11.80 70.23 3.76
CA LEU A 258 -12.44 71.51 4.02
C LEU A 258 -12.89 72.18 2.71
N LEU A 259 -12.07 72.16 1.66
CA LEU A 259 -12.47 72.66 0.34
C LEU A 259 -13.59 71.83 -0.29
N LEU A 260 -13.59 70.51 -0.11
CA LEU A 260 -14.69 69.66 -0.57
C LEU A 260 -16.00 69.99 0.16
N GLN A 261 -15.94 70.23 1.49
CA GLN A 261 -17.11 70.68 2.26
C GLN A 261 -17.65 72.01 1.75
N GLN A 262 -16.78 73.00 1.55
CA GLN A 262 -17.15 74.31 1.00
C GLN A 262 -17.73 74.20 -0.41
N LEU A 263 -17.19 73.29 -1.24
CA LEU A 263 -17.71 73.04 -2.59
C LEU A 263 -19.13 72.48 -2.52
N VAL A 264 -19.35 71.46 -1.69
CA VAL A 264 -20.67 70.86 -1.48
C VAL A 264 -21.65 71.90 -0.95
N GLU A 265 -21.26 72.73 0.02
CA GLU A 265 -22.08 73.85 0.52
C GLU A 265 -22.43 74.86 -0.58
N SER A 266 -21.48 75.22 -1.44
CA SER A 266 -21.72 76.14 -2.56
C SER A 266 -22.72 75.60 -3.59
N LEU A 267 -22.80 74.27 -3.73
CA LEU A 267 -23.75 73.59 -4.63
C LEU A 267 -25.15 73.46 -4.02
N LYS A 268 -25.31 73.68 -2.69
CA LYS A 268 -26.63 73.70 -2.02
C LYS A 268 -27.37 75.02 -2.19
N LEU A 269 -26.69 76.10 -2.56
CA LEU A 269 -27.30 77.41 -2.70
C LEU A 269 -28.31 77.38 -3.85
N ARG A 270 -29.58 77.74 -3.56
CA ARG A 270 -30.68 77.69 -4.55
C ARG A 270 -31.39 79.02 -4.75
N THR A 271 -31.14 80.02 -3.92
CA THR A 271 -31.82 81.32 -3.99
C THR A 271 -30.85 82.44 -4.33
N PHE A 272 -31.37 83.49 -4.95
CA PHE A 272 -30.61 84.69 -5.30
C PHE A 272 -29.93 85.35 -4.09
N GLU A 273 -30.65 85.50 -2.98
CA GLU A 273 -30.13 86.13 -1.75
C GLU A 273 -29.01 85.31 -1.08
N ASP A 274 -29.14 83.98 -1.11
CA ASP A 274 -28.12 83.07 -0.57
C ASP A 274 -26.85 83.12 -1.44
N VAL A 275 -26.97 83.09 -2.77
CA VAL A 275 -25.80 83.17 -3.64
C VAL A 275 -25.14 84.55 -3.53
N GLN A 276 -25.91 85.64 -3.53
CA GLN A 276 -25.36 87.00 -3.48
C GLN A 276 -24.60 87.29 -2.18
N SER A 277 -25.10 86.81 -1.03
CA SER A 277 -24.45 87.00 0.27
C SER A 277 -23.19 86.13 0.47
N HIS A 278 -23.15 84.96 -0.18
CA HIS A 278 -22.02 84.02 -0.12
C HIS A 278 -21.03 84.13 -1.28
N PHE A 279 -21.34 84.89 -2.35
CA PHE A 279 -20.51 84.99 -3.56
C PHE A 279 -19.09 85.52 -3.28
N SER A 280 -18.99 86.63 -2.56
CA SER A 280 -17.70 87.27 -2.24
C SER A 280 -16.93 86.54 -1.13
N LYS A 281 -17.64 85.82 -0.25
CA LYS A 281 -17.05 85.17 0.94
C LYS A 281 -16.65 83.71 0.73
N LEU A 282 -17.38 82.97 -0.09
CA LEU A 282 -17.18 81.54 -0.30
C LEU A 282 -16.84 81.20 -1.76
N ILE A 283 -17.60 81.68 -2.74
CA ILE A 283 -17.49 81.22 -4.14
C ILE A 283 -16.19 81.71 -4.81
N MET A 284 -15.86 83.00 -4.66
CA MET A 284 -14.63 83.60 -5.21
C MET A 284 -13.34 82.97 -4.64
N PRO A 285 -13.17 82.87 -3.30
CA PRO A 285 -12.01 82.19 -2.72
C PRO A 285 -11.94 80.70 -3.06
N LEU A 286 -13.08 80.03 -3.20
CA LEU A 286 -13.14 78.60 -3.50
C LEU A 286 -12.52 78.26 -4.86
N ARG A 287 -12.72 79.09 -5.90
CA ARG A 287 -12.07 78.87 -7.20
C ARG A 287 -10.56 78.94 -7.12
N GLU A 288 -10.03 79.95 -6.43
CA GLU A 288 -8.58 80.13 -6.27
C GLU A 288 -7.97 79.02 -5.40
N ASN A 289 -8.66 78.63 -4.33
CA ASN A 289 -8.20 77.57 -3.44
C ASN A 289 -8.22 76.19 -4.12
N ILE A 290 -9.24 75.89 -4.92
CA ILE A 290 -9.30 74.67 -5.73
C ILE A 290 -8.17 74.66 -6.76
N ARG A 291 -7.92 75.79 -7.44
CA ARG A 291 -6.84 75.94 -8.42
C ARG A 291 -5.46 75.71 -7.80
N THR A 292 -5.19 76.37 -6.68
CA THR A 292 -3.91 76.25 -5.96
C THR A 292 -3.70 74.82 -5.43
N MET A 293 -4.72 74.20 -4.84
CA MET A 293 -4.62 72.83 -4.34
C MET A 293 -4.35 71.83 -5.45
N PHE A 294 -5.12 71.87 -6.53
CA PHE A 294 -4.92 70.94 -7.64
C PHE A 294 -3.67 71.25 -8.46
N SER A 295 -3.14 72.47 -8.48
CA SER A 295 -1.84 72.75 -9.12
C SER A 295 -0.67 71.98 -8.48
N SER A 296 -0.83 71.57 -7.21
CA SER A 296 0.16 70.74 -6.52
C SER A 296 0.16 69.27 -6.96
N ILE A 297 -0.87 68.84 -7.69
CA ILE A 297 -1.06 67.46 -8.17
C ILE A 297 -1.20 67.49 -9.70
N ALA A 298 -0.49 66.62 -10.43
CA ALA A 298 -0.49 66.64 -11.90
C ALA A 298 -1.85 66.24 -12.54
N ILE A 299 -2.83 67.14 -12.48
CA ILE A 299 -4.13 67.06 -13.16
C ILE A 299 -4.05 67.83 -14.47
N ASP A 300 -4.86 67.42 -15.45
CA ASP A 300 -5.01 68.14 -16.71
C ASP A 300 -5.72 69.48 -16.47
N ASP A 301 -5.01 70.58 -16.71
CA ASP A 301 -5.50 71.95 -16.53
C ASP A 301 -6.82 72.20 -17.29
N ASN A 302 -7.05 71.51 -18.40
CA ASN A 302 -8.29 71.66 -19.17
C ASN A 302 -9.52 71.13 -18.43
N ILE A 303 -9.37 70.02 -17.70
CA ILE A 303 -10.46 69.42 -16.90
C ILE A 303 -10.81 70.34 -15.74
N LEU A 304 -9.78 70.88 -15.08
CA LEU A 304 -9.93 71.81 -13.97
C LEU A 304 -10.62 73.12 -14.40
N GLU A 305 -10.14 73.74 -15.48
CA GLU A 305 -10.75 74.97 -16.03
C GLU A 305 -12.18 74.72 -16.50
N HIS A 306 -12.47 73.57 -17.13
CA HIS A 306 -13.82 73.24 -17.54
C HIS A 306 -14.76 73.14 -16.34
N PHE A 307 -14.35 72.46 -15.27
CA PHE A 307 -15.12 72.33 -14.03
C PHE A 307 -15.34 73.70 -13.36
N LEU A 308 -14.30 74.53 -13.24
CA LEU A 308 -14.40 75.86 -12.65
C LEU A 308 -15.34 76.77 -13.44
N ASN A 309 -15.34 76.67 -14.77
CA ASN A 309 -16.27 77.41 -15.63
C ASN A 309 -17.71 76.91 -15.51
N GLN A 310 -17.91 75.59 -15.34
CA GLN A 310 -19.24 75.02 -15.07
C GLN A 310 -19.78 75.45 -13.71
N LEU A 311 -18.94 75.48 -12.68
CA LEU A 311 -19.28 75.96 -11.34
C LEU A 311 -19.68 77.44 -11.37
N GLU A 312 -18.90 78.28 -12.03
CA GLU A 312 -19.22 79.70 -12.20
C GLU A 312 -20.54 79.89 -12.98
N SER A 313 -20.72 79.17 -14.09
CA SER A 313 -21.95 79.21 -14.88
C SER A 313 -23.18 78.73 -14.10
N PHE A 314 -23.01 77.82 -13.14
CA PHE A 314 -24.08 77.35 -12.25
C PHE A 314 -24.52 78.46 -11.30
N HIS A 315 -23.58 79.15 -10.64
CA HIS A 315 -23.91 80.24 -9.72
C HIS A 315 -24.45 81.48 -10.44
N ILE A 316 -23.94 81.83 -11.62
CA ILE A 316 -24.47 82.94 -12.44
C ILE A 316 -25.92 82.69 -12.84
N ARG A 317 -26.26 81.46 -13.25
CA ARG A 317 -27.65 81.11 -13.60
C ARG A 317 -28.64 81.29 -12.44
N ILE A 318 -28.22 80.98 -11.21
CA ILE A 318 -29.02 81.21 -10.01
C ILE A 318 -29.18 82.72 -9.74
N LEU A 319 -28.12 83.51 -9.93
CA LEU A 319 -28.18 84.98 -9.82
C LEU A 319 -29.07 85.63 -10.89
N GLU A 320 -29.17 85.01 -12.07
CA GLU A 320 -30.06 85.45 -13.15
C GLU A 320 -31.51 84.97 -12.96
N GLY A 321 -31.80 84.20 -11.90
CA GLY A 321 -33.13 83.67 -11.61
C GLY A 321 -33.57 82.52 -12.52
N GLN A 322 -32.63 81.85 -13.20
CA GLN A 322 -32.93 80.71 -14.07
C GLN A 322 -32.98 79.41 -13.25
N GLU A 323 -33.99 78.56 -13.50
CA GLU A 323 -34.05 77.22 -12.89
C GLU A 323 -32.94 76.31 -13.45
N THR A 324 -32.18 75.67 -12.57
CA THR A 324 -31.10 74.77 -12.95
C THR A 324 -31.66 73.41 -13.38
N SER A 325 -31.72 73.16 -14.69
CA SER A 325 -32.17 71.89 -15.29
C SER A 325 -31.13 70.76 -15.19
N ASP A 326 -30.27 70.79 -14.17
CA ASP A 326 -29.18 69.82 -14.04
C ASP A 326 -29.70 68.48 -13.49
N ASN A 327 -29.12 67.37 -13.94
CA ASN A 327 -29.41 66.06 -13.36
C ASN A 327 -28.73 65.93 -11.99
N TRP A 328 -29.53 65.85 -10.93
CA TRP A 328 -29.04 65.73 -9.56
C TRP A 328 -28.90 64.26 -9.16
N ILE A 329 -27.73 63.90 -8.65
CA ILE A 329 -27.43 62.58 -8.12
C ILE A 329 -27.43 62.69 -6.59
N THR A 330 -28.12 61.75 -5.93
CA THR A 330 -28.02 61.59 -4.48
C THR A 330 -26.89 60.61 -4.23
N ILE A 331 -25.90 61.03 -3.44
CA ILE A 331 -24.78 60.16 -3.12
C ILE A 331 -25.24 59.21 -2.02
N GLU A 332 -25.63 58.00 -2.44
CA GLU A 332 -25.97 56.92 -1.52
C GLU A 332 -24.73 56.56 -0.72
N THR A 333 -24.86 56.57 0.60
CA THR A 333 -23.83 56.04 1.47
C THR A 333 -23.81 54.53 1.22
N GLU A 334 -22.88 54.05 0.38
CA GLU A 334 -22.53 52.64 0.41
C GLU A 334 -22.16 52.35 1.86
N ALA A 335 -23.07 51.69 2.57
CA ALA A 335 -22.78 51.13 3.87
C ALA A 335 -21.67 50.11 3.60
N GLN A 336 -20.43 50.56 3.69
CA GLN A 336 -19.29 49.69 3.78
C GLN A 336 -19.59 48.86 5.02
N SER A 337 -20.12 47.67 4.80
CA SER A 337 -20.23 46.63 5.80
C SER A 337 -18.80 46.39 6.24
N ASN A 338 -18.39 47.14 7.26
CA ASN A 338 -17.18 46.91 8.03
C ASN A 338 -17.40 45.54 8.66
N ASN A 339 -17.19 44.48 7.89
CA ASN A 339 -16.73 43.20 8.40
C ASN A 339 -15.28 43.39 8.92
N GLN A 340 -15.08 44.43 9.75
CA GLN A 340 -13.96 44.51 10.63
C GLN A 340 -14.20 43.38 11.62
N LEU A 341 -13.45 42.29 11.44
CA LEU A 341 -13.33 41.28 12.47
C LEU A 341 -13.04 41.98 13.80
N ASP A 342 -13.67 41.50 14.86
CA ASP A 342 -13.36 41.92 16.22
C ASP A 342 -11.84 41.80 16.46
N ASP A 343 -11.26 42.77 17.16
CA ASP A 343 -9.82 42.85 17.42
C ASP A 343 -9.28 41.56 18.04
N GLU A 344 -10.11 40.86 18.82
CA GLU A 344 -9.78 39.57 19.41
C GLU A 344 -9.65 38.46 18.36
N GLN A 345 -10.53 38.43 17.34
CA GLN A 345 -10.47 37.46 16.25
C GLN A 345 -9.26 37.71 15.35
N GLN A 346 -8.94 38.97 15.05
CA GLN A 346 -7.73 39.32 14.31
C GLN A 346 -6.46 38.87 15.05
N ARG A 347 -6.41 39.07 16.37
CA ARG A 347 -5.29 38.59 17.21
C ARG A 347 -5.17 37.08 17.20
N LYS A 348 -6.29 36.35 17.22
CA LYS A 348 -6.29 34.87 17.14
C LYS A 348 -5.72 34.39 15.81
N VAL A 349 -6.16 34.94 14.68
CA VAL A 349 -5.61 34.60 13.36
C VAL A 349 -4.14 34.98 13.27
N ALA A 350 -3.77 36.18 13.72
CA ALA A 350 -2.38 36.61 13.72
C ALA A 350 -1.47 35.75 14.63
N ALA A 351 -2.01 35.16 15.70
CA ALA A 351 -1.29 34.25 16.58
C ALA A 351 -1.07 32.86 15.95
N GLN A 352 -2.01 32.41 15.10
CA GLN A 352 -1.91 31.16 14.35
C GLN A 352 -1.00 31.31 13.11
N CYS A 353 -1.11 32.42 12.37
CA CYS A 353 -0.32 32.71 11.17
C CYS A 353 1.04 33.35 11.50
N ARG A 354 1.91 32.65 12.24
CA ARG A 354 3.26 33.15 12.57
C ARG A 354 4.17 33.10 11.35
N VAL A 355 5.08 34.06 11.21
CA VAL A 355 6.10 34.01 10.15
C VAL A 355 6.89 32.70 10.24
N GLY A 356 7.02 32.00 9.12
CA GLY A 356 7.66 30.70 8.99
C GLY A 356 6.75 29.49 9.23
N THR A 357 5.51 29.66 9.67
CA THR A 357 4.56 28.54 9.78
C THR A 357 4.03 28.13 8.40
N TRP A 358 3.87 26.81 8.24
CA TRP A 358 3.37 26.19 7.02
C TRP A 358 1.89 25.84 7.15
N PHE A 359 1.18 25.94 6.04
CA PHE A 359 -0.25 25.66 5.94
C PHE A 359 -0.54 24.91 4.64
N THR A 360 -1.52 24.03 4.69
CA THR A 360 -2.17 23.50 3.51
C THR A 360 -3.34 24.42 3.15
N TYR A 361 -3.28 25.01 1.96
CA TYR A 361 -4.30 25.90 1.41
C TYR A 361 -5.07 25.19 0.30
N ARG A 362 -6.39 25.06 0.46
CA ARG A 362 -7.28 24.37 -0.48
C ARG A 362 -8.16 25.38 -1.21
N THR A 363 -7.97 25.48 -2.52
CA THR A 363 -8.90 26.15 -3.44
C THR A 363 -9.73 25.10 -4.18
N ASN A 364 -10.84 25.51 -4.82
CA ASN A 364 -11.94 24.65 -5.27
C ASN A 364 -11.57 23.39 -6.11
N GLN A 365 -10.33 23.25 -6.58
CA GLN A 365 -9.82 22.04 -7.26
C GLN A 365 -8.38 21.65 -6.88
N GLN A 366 -7.68 22.43 -6.03
CA GLN A 366 -6.22 22.29 -5.86
C GLN A 366 -5.79 22.55 -4.42
N THR A 367 -4.76 21.81 -3.98
CA THR A 367 -4.14 21.96 -2.66
C THR A 367 -2.72 22.47 -2.81
N TYR A 368 -2.38 23.49 -2.04
CA TYR A 368 -1.08 24.15 -2.04
C TYR A 368 -0.46 24.00 -0.65
N GLN A 369 0.84 23.71 -0.60
CA GLN A 369 1.60 23.85 0.64
C GLN A 369 2.25 25.22 0.63
N CYS A 370 1.91 26.06 1.59
CA CYS A 370 2.34 27.45 1.62
C CYS A 370 2.88 27.84 2.98
N ARG A 371 3.81 28.79 2.97
CA ARG A 371 4.47 29.34 4.15
C ARG A 371 4.10 30.80 4.30
N VAL A 372 3.82 31.20 5.55
CA VAL A 372 3.63 32.61 5.89
C VAL A 372 5.00 33.28 5.94
N ILE A 373 5.26 34.24 5.04
CA ILE A 373 6.53 34.99 5.05
C ILE A 373 6.43 36.33 5.76
N GLU A 374 5.25 36.94 5.77
CA GLU A 374 5.03 38.23 6.38
C GLU A 374 3.59 38.31 6.88
N ARG A 375 3.41 38.95 8.04
CA ARG A 375 2.11 39.31 8.59
C ARG A 375 2.18 40.79 9.00
N SER A 376 1.30 41.61 8.44
CA SER A 376 1.22 43.03 8.77
C SER A 376 -0.11 43.33 9.44
N LEU A 377 -0.06 43.68 10.73
CA LEU A 377 -1.23 44.13 11.48
C LEU A 377 -1.75 45.47 10.96
N ALA A 378 -0.84 46.39 10.60
CA ALA A 378 -1.20 47.71 10.08
C ALA A 378 -1.93 47.64 8.74
N LEU A 379 -1.56 46.68 7.88
CA LEU A 379 -2.19 46.50 6.56
C LEU A 379 -3.25 45.39 6.55
N ASN A 380 -3.53 44.76 7.70
CA ASN A 380 -4.46 43.64 7.82
C ASN A 380 -4.19 42.53 6.78
N LEU A 381 -2.92 42.14 6.61
CA LEU A 381 -2.48 41.27 5.51
C LEU A 381 -1.59 40.11 5.99
N VAL A 382 -1.80 38.93 5.41
CA VAL A 382 -0.95 37.74 5.52
C VAL A 382 -0.48 37.35 4.12
N ILE A 383 0.83 37.22 3.94
CA ILE A 383 1.43 36.86 2.64
C ILE A 383 1.87 35.41 2.66
N LEU A 384 1.37 34.64 1.70
CA LEU A 384 1.65 33.22 1.53
C LEU A 384 2.51 32.98 0.29
N VAL A 385 3.55 32.18 0.47
CA VAL A 385 4.40 31.72 -0.64
C VAL A 385 4.54 30.22 -0.65
N ASN A 386 4.92 29.66 -1.80
CA ASN A 386 5.29 28.26 -1.93
C ASN A 386 6.74 28.03 -1.44
N TYR A 387 7.26 26.83 -1.66
CA TYR A 387 8.63 26.48 -1.26
C TYR A 387 9.73 27.30 -1.97
N SER A 388 9.54 27.71 -3.23
CA SER A 388 10.48 28.57 -3.96
C SER A 388 10.38 30.06 -3.61
N GLY A 389 9.50 30.44 -2.68
CA GLY A 389 9.23 31.83 -2.32
C GLY A 389 8.34 32.57 -3.32
N ALA A 390 7.73 31.86 -4.28
CA ALA A 390 6.75 32.42 -5.20
C ALA A 390 5.42 32.66 -4.50
N ARG A 391 4.80 33.78 -4.83
CA ARG A 391 3.49 34.17 -4.32
C ARG A 391 2.47 33.07 -4.60
N VAL A 392 1.81 32.60 -3.53
CA VAL A 392 0.62 31.76 -3.62
C VAL A 392 -0.61 32.66 -3.50
N GLU A 393 -0.70 33.45 -2.43
CA GLU A 393 -1.85 34.33 -2.19
C GLU A 393 -1.51 35.43 -1.16
N GLY A 394 -2.17 36.58 -1.25
CA GLY A 394 -2.17 37.62 -0.22
C GLY A 394 -3.57 37.74 0.40
N LEU A 395 -3.72 37.31 1.66
CA LEU A 395 -5.02 37.23 2.33
C LEU A 395 -5.19 38.33 3.37
N LYS A 396 -6.39 38.91 3.45
CA LYS A 396 -6.76 39.75 4.60
C LYS A 396 -6.97 38.90 5.86
N PHE A 397 -6.86 39.46 7.07
CA PHE A 397 -7.16 38.63 8.27
C PHE A 397 -8.61 38.14 8.30
N SER A 398 -9.55 38.89 7.72
CA SER A 398 -10.96 38.46 7.55
C SER A 398 -11.06 37.18 6.73
N GLU A 399 -10.44 37.17 5.55
CA GLU A 399 -10.43 36.02 4.64
C GLU A 399 -9.66 34.84 5.25
N ALA A 400 -8.52 35.11 5.90
CA ALA A 400 -7.76 34.08 6.59
C ALA A 400 -8.55 33.45 7.75
N ALA A 401 -9.33 34.25 8.50
CA ALA A 401 -10.22 33.74 9.55
C ALA A 401 -11.29 32.81 8.97
N GLU A 402 -11.94 33.24 7.89
CA GLU A 402 -12.95 32.45 7.19
C GLU A 402 -12.36 31.15 6.63
N TYR A 403 -11.14 31.19 6.10
CA TYR A 403 -10.45 30.01 5.57
C TYR A 403 -9.99 29.03 6.64
N LEU A 404 -9.57 29.54 7.80
CA LEU A 404 -9.29 28.71 8.99
C LEU A 404 -10.57 28.06 9.51
N ALA A 405 -11.66 28.83 9.63
CA ALA A 405 -12.94 28.33 10.12
C ALA A 405 -13.58 27.31 9.18
N SER A 406 -13.45 27.50 7.87
CA SER A 406 -13.96 26.56 6.85
C SER A 406 -13.05 25.35 6.61
N GLY A 407 -11.86 25.29 7.23
CA GLY A 407 -10.89 24.21 7.02
C GLY A 407 -10.22 24.22 5.65
N LYS A 408 -10.36 25.31 4.87
CA LYS A 408 -9.61 25.52 3.62
C LYS A 408 -8.14 25.84 3.89
N PHE A 409 -7.83 26.37 5.07
CA PHE A 409 -6.49 26.70 5.49
C PHE A 409 -6.18 25.95 6.79
N THR A 410 -5.29 24.97 6.74
CA THR A 410 -4.97 24.11 7.90
C THR A 410 -3.48 24.15 8.22
N PRO A 411 -3.07 24.35 9.48
CA PRO A 411 -1.66 24.38 9.84
C PRO A 411 -1.01 23.02 9.57
N LEU A 412 0.13 23.05 8.87
CA LEU A 412 0.94 21.86 8.60
C LEU A 412 1.95 21.69 9.74
N SER A 413 1.78 20.65 10.55
CA SER A 413 2.73 20.34 11.61
C SER A 413 4.07 19.89 11.01
N LEU A 414 5.16 20.59 11.29
CA LEU A 414 6.52 20.15 10.89
C LEU A 414 7.19 19.21 11.91
N HIS A 415 6.42 18.68 12.86
CA HIS A 415 6.97 17.84 13.93
C HIS A 415 7.36 16.48 13.33
N SER A 416 8.46 15.90 13.84
CA SER A 416 8.89 14.55 13.43
C SER A 416 7.79 13.56 13.79
N GLN A 417 7.28 12.84 12.80
CA GLN A 417 6.40 11.68 12.99
C GLN A 417 7.20 10.37 12.91
N LEU A 418 8.53 10.46 12.86
CA LEU A 418 9.39 9.30 12.62
C LEU A 418 9.19 8.23 13.69
N ALA A 419 9.14 8.61 14.98
CA ALA A 419 8.91 7.66 16.06
C ALA A 419 7.56 6.93 15.94
N GLU A 420 6.50 7.66 15.58
CA GLU A 420 5.17 7.07 15.33
C GLU A 420 5.22 6.08 14.16
N LYS A 421 5.88 6.45 13.06
CA LYS A 421 6.01 5.60 11.86
C LYS A 421 6.91 4.38 12.07
N VAL A 422 8.00 4.54 12.82
CA VAL A 422 8.85 3.44 13.27
C VAL A 422 8.03 2.45 14.10
N ASN A 423 7.19 2.93 15.03
CA ASN A 423 6.30 2.07 15.80
C ASN A 423 5.23 1.38 14.92
N GLU A 424 4.64 2.09 13.95
CA GLU A 424 3.72 1.50 12.98
C GLU A 424 4.38 0.35 12.21
N ILE A 425 5.62 0.54 11.74
CA ILE A 425 6.37 -0.51 11.03
C ILE A 425 6.73 -1.67 11.96
N SER A 426 7.12 -1.40 13.19
CA SER A 426 7.35 -2.45 14.19
C SER A 426 6.10 -3.32 14.37
N SER A 427 4.93 -2.69 14.54
CA SER A 427 3.65 -3.42 14.66
C SER A 427 3.28 -4.20 13.39
N TYR A 428 3.61 -3.65 12.21
CA TYR A 428 3.42 -4.32 10.93
C TYR A 428 4.31 -5.57 10.82
N LEU A 429 5.60 -5.45 11.15
CA LEU A 429 6.55 -6.57 11.14
C LEU A 429 6.10 -7.69 12.08
N LEU A 430 5.66 -7.36 13.30
CA LEU A 430 5.12 -8.35 14.25
C LEU A 430 3.90 -9.08 13.70
N THR A 431 3.03 -8.37 12.98
CA THR A 431 1.85 -8.97 12.35
C THR A 431 2.25 -9.92 11.21
N GLU A 432 3.21 -9.52 10.36
CA GLU A 432 3.74 -10.36 9.28
C GLU A 432 4.48 -11.58 9.81
N ILE A 433 5.28 -11.44 10.87
CA ILE A 433 5.93 -12.57 11.55
C ILE A 433 4.90 -13.60 11.98
N GLN A 434 3.81 -13.15 12.61
CA GLN A 434 2.75 -14.04 13.06
C GLN A 434 2.11 -14.78 11.87
N GLN A 435 1.86 -14.09 10.76
CA GLN A 435 1.34 -14.70 9.54
C GLN A 435 2.33 -15.74 8.97
N ILE A 436 3.60 -15.40 8.79
CA ILE A 436 4.62 -16.31 8.26
C ILE A 436 4.73 -17.55 9.16
N LYS A 437 4.81 -17.38 10.48
CA LYS A 437 4.84 -18.51 11.43
C LYS A 437 3.61 -19.41 11.34
N THR A 438 2.41 -18.84 11.18
CA THR A 438 1.21 -19.66 10.97
C THR A 438 1.27 -20.46 9.67
N THR A 439 1.74 -19.86 8.57
CA THR A 439 1.91 -20.58 7.30
C THR A 439 2.98 -21.67 7.37
N LEU A 440 4.08 -21.43 8.10
CA LEU A 440 5.13 -22.42 8.35
C LEU A 440 4.58 -23.61 9.15
N GLN A 441 3.87 -23.34 10.25
CA GLN A 441 3.24 -24.39 11.05
C GLN A 441 2.20 -25.19 10.26
N GLU A 442 1.44 -24.55 9.37
CA GLU A 442 0.50 -25.24 8.48
C GLU A 442 1.23 -26.13 7.46
N LYS A 443 2.33 -25.66 6.87
CA LYS A 443 3.17 -26.46 5.97
C LYS A 443 3.77 -27.67 6.70
N GLU A 444 4.27 -27.51 7.92
CA GLU A 444 4.76 -28.62 8.74
C GLU A 444 3.67 -29.63 9.10
N ARG A 445 2.48 -29.14 9.47
CA ARG A 445 1.30 -29.99 9.71
C ARG A 445 0.87 -30.73 8.45
N ALA A 446 0.93 -30.09 7.28
CA ALA A 446 0.64 -30.73 6.01
C ALA A 446 1.67 -31.81 5.68
N LEU A 447 2.96 -31.54 5.87
CA LEU A 447 4.05 -32.48 5.62
C LEU A 447 4.01 -33.67 6.57
N THR A 448 3.72 -33.45 7.85
CA THR A 448 3.52 -34.54 8.82
C THR A 448 2.29 -35.38 8.48
N ARG A 449 1.17 -34.76 8.09
CA ARG A 449 -0.01 -35.47 7.58
C ARG A 449 0.31 -36.30 6.35
N GLN A 450 1.07 -35.76 5.41
CA GLN A 450 1.51 -36.48 4.21
C GLN A 450 2.36 -37.71 4.57
N LYS A 451 3.37 -37.55 5.43
CA LYS A 451 4.20 -38.67 5.91
C LYS A 451 3.37 -39.75 6.63
N VAL A 452 2.35 -39.35 7.38
CA VAL A 452 1.43 -40.30 8.04
C VAL A 452 0.58 -41.03 7.00
N LEU A 453 0.06 -40.35 5.99
CA LEU A 453 -0.69 -40.97 4.90
C LEU A 453 0.17 -41.97 4.11
N GLU A 454 1.40 -41.60 3.74
CA GLU A 454 2.34 -42.49 3.06
C GLU A 454 2.65 -43.73 3.91
N ARG A 455 2.85 -43.58 5.22
CA ARG A 455 3.03 -44.71 6.15
C ARG A 455 1.79 -45.60 6.22
N LEU A 456 0.59 -45.02 6.21
CA LEU A 456 -0.67 -45.78 6.20
C LEU A 456 -0.85 -46.54 4.89
N GLU A 457 -0.47 -45.95 3.75
CA GLU A 457 -0.50 -46.61 2.45
C GLU A 457 0.49 -47.77 2.36
N LEU A 458 1.73 -47.56 2.81
CA LEU A 458 2.74 -48.63 2.91
C LEU A 458 2.25 -49.77 3.80
N SER A 459 1.72 -49.45 4.99
CA SER A 459 1.15 -50.47 5.88
C SER A 459 -0.06 -51.18 5.27
N ARG A 460 -0.88 -50.48 4.46
CA ARG A 460 -2.00 -51.07 3.73
C ARG A 460 -1.51 -52.05 2.66
N LEU A 461 -0.45 -51.70 1.92
CA LEU A 461 0.17 -52.57 0.93
C LEU A 461 0.76 -53.82 1.59
N GLU A 462 1.51 -53.68 2.68
CA GLU A 462 2.04 -54.82 3.45
C GLU A 462 0.92 -55.74 3.97
N ARG A 463 -0.20 -55.16 4.46
CA ARG A 463 -1.38 -55.94 4.88
C ARG A 463 -2.02 -56.69 3.71
N LEU A 464 -2.02 -56.12 2.52
CA LEU A 464 -2.53 -56.79 1.32
C LEU A 464 -1.58 -57.91 0.87
N GLU A 465 -0.27 -57.69 0.92
CA GLU A 465 0.73 -58.72 0.59
C GLU A 465 0.71 -59.89 1.59
N THR A 466 0.64 -59.60 2.88
CA THR A 466 0.50 -60.64 3.91
C THR A 466 -0.82 -61.39 3.80
N LYS A 467 -1.92 -60.74 3.37
CA LYS A 467 -3.17 -61.44 3.04
C LYS A 467 -3.02 -62.34 1.82
N LYS A 468 -2.36 -61.87 0.75
CA LYS A 468 -2.08 -62.67 -0.46
C LYS A 468 -1.18 -63.87 -0.14
N SER A 469 -0.12 -63.69 0.64
CA SER A 469 0.77 -64.78 1.04
C SER A 469 0.08 -65.81 1.93
N LYS A 470 -0.74 -65.38 2.90
CA LYS A 470 -1.59 -66.28 3.71
C LYS A 470 -2.60 -67.05 2.86
N GLN A 471 -3.22 -66.41 1.86
CA GLN A 471 -4.13 -67.10 0.94
C GLN A 471 -3.39 -68.14 0.08
N GLN A 472 -2.19 -67.83 -0.41
CA GLN A 472 -1.36 -68.78 -1.15
C GLN A 472 -0.90 -69.96 -0.27
N ALA A 473 -0.48 -69.70 0.97
CA ALA A 473 -0.12 -70.74 1.92
C ALA A 473 -1.30 -71.67 2.24
N LYS A 474 -2.51 -71.11 2.43
CA LYS A 474 -3.74 -71.89 2.61
C LYS A 474 -4.08 -72.77 1.39
N LYS A 475 -3.87 -72.28 0.17
CA LYS A 475 -4.06 -73.10 -1.05
C LYS A 475 -3.08 -74.27 -1.10
N ARG A 476 -1.80 -74.02 -0.83
CA ARG A 476 -0.77 -75.08 -0.80
C ARG A 476 -1.02 -76.12 0.28
N ALA A 477 -1.50 -75.71 1.46
CA ALA A 477 -1.86 -76.64 2.53
C ALA A 477 -3.01 -77.57 2.12
N ARG A 478 -4.07 -77.04 1.48
CA ARG A 478 -5.18 -77.85 0.95
C ARG A 478 -4.73 -78.82 -0.14
N GLU A 479 -3.85 -78.38 -1.04
CA GLU A 479 -3.31 -79.25 -2.09
C GLU A 479 -2.45 -80.38 -1.51
N ALA A 480 -1.69 -80.13 -0.44
CA ALA A 480 -0.91 -81.15 0.25
C ALA A 480 -1.81 -82.18 0.98
N GLU A 481 -2.89 -81.71 1.62
CA GLU A 481 -3.85 -82.57 2.33
C GLU A 481 -4.57 -83.54 1.37
N ILE A 482 -5.00 -83.05 0.20
CA ILE A 482 -5.61 -83.89 -0.85
C ILE A 482 -4.62 -84.95 -1.36
N LYS A 483 -3.35 -84.58 -1.56
CA LYS A 483 -2.31 -85.56 -1.96
C LYS A 483 -2.09 -86.63 -0.90
N GLN A 484 -2.12 -86.26 0.38
CA GLN A 484 -1.94 -87.20 1.47
C GLN A 484 -3.12 -88.18 1.58
N GLN A 485 -4.35 -87.69 1.44
CA GLN A 485 -5.55 -88.55 1.39
C GLN A 485 -5.51 -89.53 0.22
N ARG A 486 -5.07 -89.07 -0.97
CA ARG A 486 -4.91 -89.94 -2.14
C ARG A 486 -3.89 -91.05 -1.89
N LEU A 487 -2.76 -90.74 -1.24
CA LEU A 487 -1.74 -91.73 -0.90
C LEU A 487 -2.23 -92.77 0.12
N LEU A 488 -3.05 -92.36 1.09
CA LEU A 488 -3.66 -93.28 2.06
C LEU A 488 -4.66 -94.22 1.37
N ALA A 489 -5.52 -93.69 0.51
CA ALA A 489 -6.47 -94.49 -0.26
C ALA A 489 -5.76 -95.52 -1.17
N ILE A 490 -4.65 -95.14 -1.82
CA ILE A 490 -3.84 -96.08 -2.62
C ILE A 490 -3.29 -97.23 -1.75
N LYS A 491 -2.82 -96.93 -0.53
CA LYS A 491 -2.30 -97.95 0.39
C LYS A 491 -3.39 -98.91 0.88
N GLU A 492 -4.57 -98.39 1.23
CA GLU A 492 -5.72 -99.22 1.63
C GLU A 492 -6.15 -100.17 0.51
N TRP A 493 -6.19 -99.68 -0.73
CA TRP A 493 -6.47 -100.52 -1.90
C TRP A 493 -5.34 -101.54 -2.17
N GLU A 494 -4.08 -101.18 -1.95
CA GLU A 494 -2.97 -102.13 -2.10
C GLU A 494 -3.07 -103.30 -1.12
N GLU A 495 -3.49 -103.06 0.13
CA GLU A 495 -3.69 -104.11 1.13
C GLU A 495 -4.88 -105.02 0.80
N THR A 496 -6.00 -104.45 0.35
CA THR A 496 -7.16 -105.24 -0.11
C THR A 496 -6.82 -106.07 -1.36
N LEU A 497 -6.03 -105.52 -2.30
CA LEU A 497 -5.55 -106.26 -3.47
C LEU A 497 -4.60 -107.42 -3.13
N LYS A 498 -3.85 -107.34 -2.02
CA LYS A 498 -2.97 -108.44 -1.58
C LYS A 498 -3.75 -109.65 -1.06
N THR A 499 -4.98 -109.45 -0.56
CA THR A 499 -5.83 -110.51 0.00
C THR A 499 -6.83 -111.10 -1.01
N LEU A 500 -6.84 -110.59 -2.24
CA LEU A 500 -7.77 -111.02 -3.28
C LEU A 500 -7.47 -112.44 -3.78
N VAL A 501 -8.53 -113.25 -3.82
CA VAL A 501 -8.51 -114.63 -4.32
C VAL A 501 -8.75 -114.65 -5.83
N SER A 502 -8.11 -115.60 -6.52
CA SER A 502 -8.33 -115.88 -7.94
C SER A 502 -9.80 -116.18 -8.23
N GLY A 503 -10.35 -115.48 -9.23
CA GLY A 503 -11.75 -115.53 -9.65
C GLY A 503 -12.53 -114.24 -9.45
N SER A 504 -11.94 -113.21 -8.81
CA SER A 504 -12.58 -111.90 -8.58
C SER A 504 -12.77 -111.12 -9.89
N THR A 505 -13.92 -110.47 -10.05
CA THR A 505 -14.30 -109.75 -11.28
C THR A 505 -14.27 -108.25 -11.08
N PHE A 506 -13.76 -107.54 -12.08
CA PHE A 506 -13.62 -106.09 -12.12
C PHE A 506 -14.20 -105.56 -13.44
N ILE A 507 -14.67 -104.31 -13.46
CA ILE A 507 -14.94 -103.56 -14.68
C ILE A 507 -13.74 -102.68 -14.95
N ALA A 508 -13.13 -102.80 -16.13
CA ALA A 508 -12.19 -101.81 -16.62
C ALA A 508 -12.94 -100.75 -17.43
N HIS A 509 -13.15 -99.57 -16.83
CA HIS A 509 -13.76 -98.42 -17.51
C HIS A 509 -12.85 -97.86 -18.62
N GLU A 510 -11.53 -98.07 -18.52
CA GLU A 510 -10.58 -97.75 -19.59
C GLU A 510 -10.69 -98.66 -20.83
N LEU A 511 -11.40 -99.79 -20.73
CA LEU A 511 -11.57 -100.78 -21.81
C LEU A 511 -13.06 -100.96 -22.15
N ASP A 512 -13.77 -99.85 -22.34
CA ASP A 512 -15.21 -99.80 -22.67
C ASP A 512 -16.11 -100.63 -21.72
N GLY A 513 -15.76 -100.66 -20.43
CA GLY A 513 -16.54 -101.36 -19.42
C GLY A 513 -16.43 -102.89 -19.49
N GLN A 514 -15.38 -103.42 -20.13
CA GLN A 514 -15.15 -104.86 -20.18
C GLN A 514 -14.97 -105.45 -18.78
N ILE A 515 -15.63 -106.58 -18.57
CA ILE A 515 -15.53 -107.34 -17.32
C ILE A 515 -14.28 -108.20 -17.42
N ILE A 516 -13.30 -107.88 -16.58
CA ILE A 516 -12.05 -108.61 -16.47
C ILE A 516 -12.06 -109.45 -15.20
N GLN A 517 -11.50 -110.65 -15.27
CA GLN A 517 -11.42 -111.58 -14.15
C GLN A 517 -9.97 -111.80 -13.75
N PHE A 518 -9.70 -111.71 -12.46
CA PHE A 518 -8.40 -112.03 -11.89
C PHE A 518 -8.19 -113.54 -11.89
N VAL A 519 -7.19 -114.03 -12.62
CA VAL A 519 -6.99 -115.49 -12.79
C VAL A 519 -5.88 -116.00 -11.89
N LEU A 520 -4.74 -115.31 -11.85
CA LEU A 520 -3.57 -115.78 -11.13
C LEU A 520 -2.64 -114.64 -10.74
N ARG A 521 -1.92 -114.85 -9.64
CA ARG A 521 -0.79 -114.03 -9.21
C ARG A 521 0.51 -114.74 -9.56
N LEU A 522 1.44 -114.04 -10.21
CA LEU A 522 2.75 -114.61 -10.52
C LEU A 522 3.67 -114.51 -9.30
N ASN A 523 4.14 -115.64 -8.78
CA ASN A 523 4.93 -115.68 -7.53
C ASN A 523 6.29 -114.94 -7.62
N LYS A 524 6.87 -114.80 -8.82
CA LYS A 524 8.18 -114.14 -9.00
C LYS A 524 8.11 -112.62 -9.17
N THR A 525 6.99 -112.09 -9.63
CA THR A 525 6.83 -110.65 -9.97
C THR A 525 5.71 -109.97 -9.18
N GLU A 526 4.95 -110.76 -8.40
CA GLU A 526 3.72 -110.37 -7.69
C GLU A 526 2.62 -109.76 -8.56
N LYS A 527 2.80 -109.77 -9.88
CA LYS A 527 1.86 -109.19 -10.82
C LYS A 527 0.58 -110.03 -10.88
N MET A 528 -0.54 -109.33 -10.91
CA MET A 528 -1.88 -109.90 -11.02
C MET A 528 -2.28 -109.92 -12.49
N VAL A 529 -2.62 -111.10 -13.00
CA VAL A 529 -2.99 -111.30 -14.41
C VAL A 529 -4.51 -111.35 -14.53
N PHE A 530 -5.03 -110.54 -15.43
CA PHE A 530 -6.46 -110.39 -15.70
C PHE A 530 -6.79 -110.87 -17.10
N VAL A 531 -7.91 -111.57 -17.23
CA VAL A 531 -8.43 -112.08 -18.51
C VAL A 531 -9.84 -111.58 -18.78
N ASP A 532 -10.23 -111.49 -20.04
CA ASP A 532 -11.62 -111.26 -20.46
C ASP A 532 -12.45 -112.55 -20.32
N LYS A 533 -13.77 -112.46 -20.52
CA LYS A 533 -14.72 -113.59 -20.55
C LYS A 533 -14.30 -114.73 -21.49
N ARG A 534 -13.45 -114.45 -22.48
CA ARG A 534 -12.91 -115.43 -23.44
C ARG A 534 -11.60 -116.10 -22.98
N GLY A 535 -11.10 -115.79 -21.78
CA GLY A 535 -9.83 -116.29 -21.26
C GLY A 535 -8.57 -115.64 -21.88
N VAL A 536 -8.75 -114.61 -22.72
CA VAL A 536 -7.63 -113.85 -23.29
C VAL A 536 -7.10 -112.87 -22.25
N ARG A 537 -5.79 -112.83 -22.08
CA ARG A 537 -5.11 -111.92 -21.15
C ARG A 537 -5.31 -110.46 -21.60
N VAL A 538 -5.99 -109.68 -20.75
CA VAL A 538 -6.32 -108.26 -20.99
C VAL A 538 -5.28 -107.34 -20.38
N GLY A 539 -4.72 -107.72 -19.23
CA GLY A 539 -3.77 -106.88 -18.50
C GLY A 539 -2.97 -107.66 -17.47
N GLU A 540 -1.84 -107.10 -17.12
CA GLU A 540 -1.02 -107.55 -16.00
C GLU A 540 -0.60 -106.31 -15.20
N TRP A 541 -1.07 -106.20 -13.96
CA TRP A 541 -0.80 -105.04 -13.11
C TRP A 541 -0.14 -105.46 -11.80
N LEU A 542 0.74 -104.59 -11.29
CA LEU A 542 1.19 -104.66 -9.90
C LEU A 542 0.06 -104.22 -8.97
N PRO A 543 -0.02 -104.72 -7.72
CA PRO A 543 -1.01 -104.27 -6.74
C PRO A 543 -1.04 -102.75 -6.58
N ALA A 544 0.12 -102.08 -6.55
CA ALA A 544 0.19 -100.62 -6.45
C ALA A 544 -0.38 -99.89 -7.70
N GLN A 545 -0.15 -100.43 -8.89
CA GLN A 545 -0.66 -99.85 -10.15
C GLN A 545 -2.17 -100.07 -10.30
N LEU A 546 -2.67 -101.20 -9.81
CA LEU A 546 -4.09 -101.51 -9.81
C LEU A 546 -4.83 -100.68 -8.73
N ALA A 547 -4.22 -100.46 -7.57
CA ALA A 547 -4.73 -99.58 -6.52
C ALA A 547 -4.85 -98.13 -7.01
N GLU A 548 -3.84 -97.62 -7.74
CA GLU A 548 -3.89 -96.30 -8.36
C GLU A 548 -5.04 -96.20 -9.36
N LYS A 549 -5.24 -97.23 -10.20
CA LYS A 549 -6.36 -97.30 -11.13
C LYS A 549 -7.74 -97.42 -10.46
N LEU A 550 -7.82 -98.04 -9.28
CA LEU A 550 -9.05 -98.11 -8.46
C LEU A 550 -9.38 -96.74 -7.83
N VAL A 551 -8.37 -96.06 -7.28
CA VAL A 551 -8.54 -94.71 -6.69
C VAL A 551 -8.91 -93.68 -7.77
N ASP A 552 -8.38 -93.83 -8.97
CA ASP A 552 -8.70 -92.98 -10.12
C ASP A 552 -10.01 -93.38 -10.83
N GLN A 553 -10.79 -94.34 -10.28
CA GLN A 553 -12.06 -94.86 -10.83
C GLN A 553 -11.96 -95.48 -12.24
N LYS A 554 -10.75 -95.84 -12.67
CA LYS A 554 -10.48 -96.46 -13.98
C LYS A 554 -10.80 -97.94 -14.02
N ILE A 555 -10.75 -98.59 -12.86
CA ILE A 555 -11.14 -99.98 -12.66
C ILE A 555 -12.04 -100.01 -11.43
N GLU A 556 -13.13 -100.76 -11.48
CA GLU A 556 -14.10 -100.90 -10.39
C GLU A 556 -14.24 -102.38 -10.02
N LEU A 557 -14.15 -102.70 -8.73
CA LEU A 557 -14.32 -104.08 -8.25
C LEU A 557 -15.82 -104.41 -8.20
N LEU A 558 -16.28 -105.32 -9.06
CA LEU A 558 -17.70 -105.72 -9.12
C LEU A 558 -18.07 -106.79 -8.08
N ALA A 559 -17.22 -107.81 -7.91
CA ALA A 559 -17.50 -108.93 -7.01
C ALA A 559 -16.24 -109.74 -6.69
N SER A 560 -15.98 -109.96 -5.39
CA SER A 560 -15.01 -110.95 -4.90
C SER A 560 -15.74 -112.29 -4.67
N ARG A 561 -15.09 -113.42 -4.99
CA ARG A 561 -15.68 -114.77 -4.90
C ARG A 561 -16.15 -115.14 -3.47
N GLN A 562 -15.56 -114.51 -2.44
CA GLN A 562 -16.01 -114.62 -1.04
C GLN A 562 -17.39 -114.00 -0.79
N SER A 563 -17.76 -112.94 -1.53
CA SER A 563 -19.10 -112.36 -1.44
C SER A 563 -20.15 -113.29 -2.06
N THR A 564 -19.84 -113.99 -3.16
CA THR A 564 -20.81 -114.85 -3.86
C THR A 564 -21.13 -116.16 -3.14
N GLU A 565 -20.20 -116.72 -2.36
CA GLU A 565 -20.46 -117.92 -1.53
C GLU A 565 -21.31 -117.57 -0.29
N MET A 566 -21.03 -116.43 0.37
CA MET A 566 -21.84 -115.96 1.51
C MET A 566 -23.28 -115.58 1.11
N THR A 567 -23.49 -115.00 -0.07
CA THR A 567 -24.85 -114.68 -0.54
C THR A 567 -25.62 -115.96 -0.92
N MET A 568 -24.96 -117.00 -1.46
CA MET A 568 -25.61 -118.31 -1.68
C MET A 568 -25.93 -119.02 -0.36
N GLU A 569 -25.06 -118.97 0.65
CA GLU A 569 -25.36 -119.53 1.98
C GLU A 569 -26.53 -118.80 2.67
N GLN A 570 -26.60 -117.47 2.57
CA GLN A 570 -27.73 -116.70 3.11
C GLN A 570 -29.04 -116.97 2.37
N ILE A 571 -29.02 -117.14 1.04
CA ILE A 571 -30.21 -117.48 0.26
C ILE A 571 -30.67 -118.92 0.57
N VAL A 572 -29.75 -119.88 0.72
CA VAL A 572 -30.07 -121.27 1.11
C VAL A 572 -30.56 -121.35 2.57
N ALA A 573 -30.00 -120.55 3.48
CA ALA A 573 -30.49 -120.42 4.85
C ALA A 573 -31.91 -119.82 4.89
N SER A 574 -32.19 -118.80 4.08
CA SER A 574 -33.52 -118.18 3.98
C SER A 574 -34.59 -119.11 3.35
N GLN A 575 -34.19 -120.05 2.50
CA GLN A 575 -35.10 -121.07 1.94
C GLN A 575 -35.33 -122.25 2.88
N ARG A 576 -34.38 -122.57 3.76
CA ARG A 576 -34.56 -123.58 4.82
C ARG A 576 -35.51 -123.09 5.91
N SER A 577 -35.46 -121.81 6.29
CA SER A 577 -36.44 -121.23 7.23
C SER A 577 -37.85 -121.14 6.63
N LYS A 578 -38.00 -120.74 5.36
CA LYS A 578 -39.32 -120.69 4.68
C LYS A 578 -40.02 -122.05 4.51
N ARG A 579 -39.30 -123.17 4.51
CA ARG A 579 -39.90 -124.53 4.46
C ARG A 579 -40.32 -125.06 5.83
N GLN A 580 -39.82 -124.49 6.93
CA GLN A 580 -40.28 -124.86 8.28
C GLN A 580 -41.53 -124.09 8.71
N GLU A 581 -41.86 -122.97 8.05
CA GLU A 581 -43.10 -122.21 8.31
C GLU A 581 -44.34 -122.70 7.52
N SER A 582 -44.19 -123.67 6.60
CA SER A 582 -45.28 -124.19 5.75
C SER A 582 -45.79 -125.58 6.12
N THR A 583 -45.48 -126.05 7.35
CA THR A 583 -46.09 -127.25 7.98
C THR A 583 -46.65 -126.90 9.36
N VAL A 584 -47.53 -125.89 9.37
CA VAL A 584 -48.70 -125.78 10.26
C VAL A 584 -49.91 -125.49 9.37
#